data_AF-A0A4W3J8P7-F1
#
_entry.id   AF-A0A4W3J8P7-F1
#
_cell.length_a   1.000
_cell.length_b   1.000
_cell.length_c   1.000
_cell.angle_alpha   90.00
_cell.angle_beta   90.00
_cell.angle_gamma   90.00
#
_symmetry.space_group_name_H-M   'P 1'
#
loop_
_entity.id
_entity.type
_entity.pdbx_description
1 polymer ?
#
loop_
_entity_poly.entity_id
_entity_poly.type
_entity_poly.pdbx_seq_one_letter_code
_entity_poly.pdbx_strand_id
1 'polypeptide(L)'
;AHKTHTCVPHLTNSPTVIVMVGLPARGKTYIAKKLTRYLNWIGVPTKVFNVGEYRREAVRWYRSYDFFRHDNEDAMKIRKQCAVAALRDAKSYLTEEGGQIAVFDATNTTRERREMVLNFSKEHGWKVFFVESVCDDPSVVAANIMDVKLSSPDYSDCNQTDAMEDFLKRIECYKATYQPLDPDNYDKDLSFIKVINVGRRFLVNRVQDHIQSRIVYYLMNIHVHARTIYLCRHGESDYNLKGRIGGDSGLSPRGKKFATALGTFLEEQNLKDLKVWTSQLKRTIQTAEVLGGTYEQWKSLNEIDAGVCEDMTYEEINQKYPEEYALRDQDKYYYRYPTGESYQDLVQRLEPVIMELERQGNVLVVCHQAVMRCLLAYFLDKSADELPYLKCPLHTVLKLTPFAYGCKVESIFLNVEAVNTHRDRPEDLVKKALNPLMRRNSFTPLASPEPNKKPRIEDLEDHLASTSSALPGCLVSEVSTPIPGQVS
;
A
#
# COMPACT_ATOMS: atom_id res chain seq x y z
N ALA A 1 29.90 -14.86 17.10
CA ALA A 1 28.80 -14.77 16.10
C ALA A 1 27.61 -14.07 16.75
N HIS A 2 27.57 -12.75 16.71
CA HIS A 2 26.45 -11.98 17.24
C HIS A 2 25.31 -12.03 16.23
N LYS A 3 24.23 -12.76 16.54
CA LYS A 3 22.95 -12.60 15.85
C LYS A 3 22.40 -11.24 16.25
N THR A 4 22.42 -10.28 15.33
CA THR A 4 21.69 -9.02 15.45
C THR A 4 20.20 -9.36 15.48
N HIS A 5 19.62 -9.35 16.67
CA HIS A 5 18.18 -9.37 16.84
C HIS A 5 17.64 -8.02 16.39
N THR A 6 17.16 -7.95 15.14
CA THR A 6 16.32 -6.83 14.70
C THR A 6 15.02 -6.89 15.49
N CYS A 7 14.85 -5.95 16.42
CA CYS A 7 13.64 -5.79 17.22
C CYS A 7 12.56 -5.11 16.35
N VAL A 8 12.02 -5.83 15.37
CA VAL A 8 10.73 -5.45 14.79
C VAL A 8 9.69 -5.98 15.78
N PRO A 9 8.88 -5.14 16.44
CA PRO A 9 7.81 -5.64 17.28
C PRO A 9 6.91 -6.52 16.43
N HIS A 10 6.78 -7.80 16.78
CA HIS A 10 5.81 -8.69 16.18
C HIS A 10 4.41 -8.22 16.58
N LEU A 11 3.85 -7.29 15.79
CA LEU A 11 2.47 -6.81 15.94
C LEU A 11 1.44 -7.90 15.62
N THR A 12 1.88 -9.01 15.01
CA THR A 12 1.06 -10.17 14.67
C THR A 12 1.68 -11.46 15.23
N ASN A 13 0.89 -12.25 15.97
CA ASN A 13 1.29 -13.55 16.51
C ASN A 13 1.03 -14.71 15.54
N SER A 14 0.13 -14.50 14.58
CA SER A 14 -0.22 -15.44 13.51
C SER A 14 -0.57 -14.62 12.27
N PRO A 15 -0.22 -15.08 11.05
CA PRO A 15 -0.61 -14.39 9.83
C PRO A 15 -2.11 -14.13 9.76
N THR A 16 -2.50 -13.02 9.13
CA THR A 16 -3.90 -12.62 8.97
C THR A 16 -4.28 -12.50 7.50
N VAL A 17 -5.40 -13.10 7.12
CA VAL A 17 -6.03 -12.88 5.81
C VAL A 17 -7.14 -11.85 5.98
N ILE A 18 -6.98 -10.68 5.35
CA ILE A 18 -8.02 -9.68 5.24
C ILE A 18 -8.88 -10.01 4.02
N VAL A 19 -10.16 -10.28 4.22
CA VAL A 19 -11.06 -10.69 3.14
C VAL A 19 -11.98 -9.54 2.79
N MET A 20 -11.81 -8.98 1.60
CA MET A 20 -12.70 -7.93 1.10
C MET A 20 -14.06 -8.53 0.73
N VAL A 21 -15.15 -7.85 1.09
CA VAL A 21 -16.53 -8.28 0.79
C VAL A 21 -17.32 -7.10 0.21
N GLY A 22 -18.19 -7.38 -0.76
CA GLY A 22 -19.18 -6.44 -1.26
C GLY A 22 -19.31 -6.42 -2.77
N LEU A 23 -20.34 -5.72 -3.25
CA LEU A 23 -20.65 -5.61 -4.68
C LEU A 23 -19.54 -4.90 -5.48
N PRO A 24 -19.48 -5.05 -6.81
CA PRO A 24 -18.61 -4.24 -7.67
C PRO A 24 -18.83 -2.73 -7.48
N ALA A 25 -17.80 -1.91 -7.79
CA ALA A 25 -17.80 -0.45 -7.63
C ALA A 25 -18.12 0.07 -6.20
N ARG A 26 -17.81 -0.73 -5.17
CA ARG A 26 -17.92 -0.33 -3.74
C ARG A 26 -16.59 0.07 -3.11
N GLY A 27 -15.56 0.40 -3.89
CA GLY A 27 -14.27 0.85 -3.34
C GLY A 27 -13.41 -0.24 -2.66
N LYS A 28 -13.69 -1.53 -2.85
CA LYS A 28 -12.89 -2.63 -2.26
C LYS A 28 -11.40 -2.54 -2.60
N THR A 29 -11.07 -2.46 -3.89
CA THR A 29 -9.67 -2.35 -4.34
C THR A 29 -9.00 -1.07 -3.84
N TYR A 30 -9.75 0.02 -3.69
CA TYR A 30 -9.25 1.26 -3.07
C TYR A 30 -8.85 1.02 -1.62
N ILE A 31 -9.76 0.46 -0.82
CA ILE A 31 -9.53 0.12 0.58
C ILE A 31 -8.35 -0.85 0.70
N ALA A 32 -8.34 -1.92 -0.11
CA ALA A 32 -7.29 -2.94 -0.09
C ALA A 32 -5.89 -2.35 -0.33
N LYS A 33 -5.75 -1.49 -1.34
CA LYS A 33 -4.46 -0.85 -1.66
C LYS A 33 -4.05 0.19 -0.60
N LYS A 34 -4.96 1.07 -0.17
CA LYS A 34 -4.65 2.05 0.89
C LYS A 34 -4.25 1.38 2.20
N LEU A 35 -5.02 0.36 2.61
CA LEU A 35 -4.74 -0.39 3.83
C LEU A 35 -3.39 -1.10 3.74
N THR A 36 -3.10 -1.74 2.61
CA THR A 36 -1.80 -2.38 2.37
C THR A 36 -0.64 -1.39 2.45
N ARG A 37 -0.79 -0.22 1.83
CA ARG A 37 0.21 0.85 1.87
C ARG A 37 0.47 1.34 3.30
N TYR A 38 -0.61 1.58 4.07
CA TYR A 38 -0.50 1.94 5.48
C TYR A 38 0.21 0.86 6.29
N LEU A 39 -0.22 -0.40 6.18
CA LEU A 39 0.35 -1.51 6.93
C LEU A 39 1.84 -1.72 6.60
N ASN A 40 2.23 -1.63 5.32
CA ASN A 40 3.64 -1.69 4.94
C ASN A 40 4.44 -0.49 5.49
N TRP A 41 3.88 0.72 5.42
CA TRP A 41 4.56 1.92 5.91
C TRP A 41 4.86 1.85 7.41
N ILE A 42 3.96 1.30 8.23
CA ILE A 42 4.16 1.10 9.67
C ILE A 42 5.04 -0.12 10.01
N GLY A 43 5.52 -0.85 9.00
CA GLY A 43 6.42 -1.99 9.15
C GLY A 43 5.75 -3.37 9.25
N VAL A 44 4.50 -3.51 8.80
CA VAL A 44 3.78 -4.81 8.75
C VAL A 44 3.71 -5.32 7.30
N PRO A 45 4.53 -6.34 6.93
CA PRO A 45 4.55 -6.93 5.60
C PRO A 45 3.16 -7.35 5.11
N THR A 46 2.64 -6.61 4.13
CA THR A 46 1.29 -6.79 3.60
C THR A 46 1.28 -6.82 2.07
N LYS A 47 0.49 -7.72 1.48
CA LYS A 47 0.34 -7.84 0.02
C LYS A 47 -1.12 -8.03 -0.38
N VAL A 48 -1.53 -7.39 -1.48
CA VAL A 48 -2.86 -7.55 -2.08
C VAL A 48 -2.86 -8.70 -3.09
N PHE A 49 -3.89 -9.54 -3.03
CA PHE A 49 -4.17 -10.61 -3.99
C PHE A 49 -5.51 -10.28 -4.66
N ASN A 50 -5.46 -9.63 -5.83
CA ASN A 50 -6.65 -9.19 -6.55
C ASN A 50 -7.15 -10.28 -7.50
N VAL A 51 -8.22 -10.99 -7.13
CA VAL A 51 -8.77 -12.10 -7.93
C VAL A 51 -9.20 -11.66 -9.33
N GLY A 52 -9.49 -10.37 -9.52
CA GLY A 52 -9.76 -9.78 -10.84
C GLY A 52 -8.56 -9.82 -11.79
N GLU A 53 -7.33 -9.74 -11.28
CA GLU A 53 -6.08 -9.87 -12.06
C GLU A 53 -5.88 -11.32 -12.51
N TYR A 54 -5.95 -12.28 -11.59
CA TYR A 54 -5.90 -13.71 -11.91
C TYR A 54 -6.93 -14.11 -12.96
N ARG A 55 -8.16 -13.58 -12.87
CA ARG A 55 -9.19 -13.81 -13.89
C ARG A 55 -8.83 -13.26 -15.26
N ARG A 56 -8.26 -12.05 -15.34
CA ARG A 56 -7.85 -11.45 -16.62
C ARG A 56 -6.69 -12.20 -17.27
N GLU A 57 -5.81 -12.78 -16.46
CA GLU A 57 -4.74 -13.65 -16.97
C GLU A 57 -5.28 -14.98 -17.48
N ALA A 58 -6.22 -15.60 -16.75
CA ALA A 58 -6.86 -16.84 -17.15
C ALA A 58 -7.82 -16.69 -18.35
N VAL A 59 -8.48 -15.54 -18.47
CA VAL A 59 -9.45 -15.23 -19.53
C VAL A 59 -8.99 -13.98 -20.26
N ARG A 60 -8.24 -14.18 -21.36
CA ARG A 60 -7.59 -13.10 -22.13
C ARG A 60 -8.56 -12.06 -22.70
N TRP A 61 -9.82 -12.41 -22.92
CA TRP A 61 -10.82 -11.54 -23.54
C TRP A 61 -12.09 -11.47 -22.68
N TYR A 62 -12.37 -10.29 -22.13
CA TYR A 62 -13.68 -9.98 -21.54
C TYR A 62 -14.66 -9.62 -22.66
N ARG A 63 -15.84 -10.25 -22.68
CA ARG A 63 -16.88 -9.96 -23.68
C ARG A 63 -18.03 -9.14 -23.10
N SER A 64 -18.63 -9.61 -22.01
CA SER A 64 -19.80 -8.99 -21.40
C SER A 64 -20.03 -9.47 -19.97
N TYR A 65 -21.00 -8.85 -19.32
CA TYR A 65 -21.52 -9.22 -18.00
C TYR A 65 -22.00 -10.68 -17.91
N ASP A 66 -22.26 -11.36 -19.03
CA ASP A 66 -22.71 -12.76 -19.08
C ASP A 66 -21.73 -13.72 -18.40
N PHE A 67 -20.43 -13.39 -18.42
CA PHE A 67 -19.40 -14.12 -17.68
C PHE A 67 -19.63 -14.09 -16.16
N PHE A 68 -20.35 -13.10 -15.64
CA PHE A 68 -20.56 -12.92 -14.22
C PHE A 68 -21.89 -13.47 -13.71
N ARG A 69 -22.77 -13.97 -14.58
CA ARG A 69 -24.02 -14.59 -14.18
C ARG A 69 -23.76 -15.79 -13.26
N HIS A 70 -24.72 -16.06 -12.37
CA HIS A 70 -24.61 -17.15 -11.40
C HIS A 70 -24.97 -18.51 -11.99
N ASP A 71 -25.74 -18.53 -13.08
CA ASP A 71 -26.15 -19.71 -13.85
C ASP A 71 -25.14 -20.08 -14.95
N ASN A 72 -24.07 -19.30 -15.12
CA ASN A 72 -22.96 -19.64 -16.02
C ASN A 72 -21.95 -20.56 -15.30
N GLU A 73 -22.17 -21.87 -15.38
CA GLU A 73 -21.37 -22.89 -14.67
C GLU A 73 -19.88 -22.85 -15.03
N ASP A 74 -19.55 -22.71 -16.31
CA ASP A 74 -18.15 -22.63 -16.79
C ASP A 74 -17.45 -21.40 -16.21
N ALA A 75 -18.08 -20.23 -16.29
CA ALA A 75 -17.50 -19.01 -15.74
C ALA A 75 -17.43 -19.04 -14.20
N MET A 76 -18.37 -19.70 -13.53
CA MET A 76 -18.30 -19.96 -12.08
C MET A 76 -17.11 -20.85 -11.73
N LYS A 77 -16.86 -21.91 -12.49
CA LYS A 77 -15.70 -22.81 -12.33
C LYS A 77 -14.38 -22.05 -12.50
N ILE A 78 -14.26 -21.25 -13.56
CA ILE A 78 -13.06 -20.43 -13.82
C ILE A 78 -12.84 -19.42 -12.69
N ARG A 79 -13.88 -18.68 -12.27
CA ARG A 79 -13.76 -17.71 -11.16
C ARG A 79 -13.41 -18.38 -9.82
N LYS A 80 -13.86 -19.61 -9.60
CA LYS A 80 -13.50 -20.42 -8.42
C LYS A 80 -12.02 -20.83 -8.48
N GLN A 81 -11.54 -21.30 -9.63
CA GLN A 81 -10.13 -21.63 -9.83
C GLN A 81 -9.21 -20.41 -9.64
N CYS A 82 -9.58 -19.24 -10.14
CA CYS A 82 -8.83 -17.99 -9.93
C CYS A 82 -8.72 -17.62 -8.45
N ALA A 83 -9.80 -17.80 -7.69
CA ALA A 83 -9.79 -17.56 -6.24
C ALA A 83 -8.88 -18.54 -5.50
N VAL A 84 -8.87 -19.82 -5.89
CA VAL A 84 -7.98 -20.84 -5.33
C VAL A 84 -6.51 -20.55 -5.67
N ALA A 85 -6.21 -20.13 -6.91
CA ALA A 85 -4.87 -19.73 -7.30
C ALA A 85 -4.37 -18.55 -6.45
N ALA A 86 -5.19 -17.52 -6.27
CA ALA A 86 -4.85 -16.39 -5.41
C ALA A 86 -4.65 -16.79 -3.93
N LEU A 87 -5.40 -17.76 -3.40
CA LEU A 87 -5.18 -18.31 -2.05
C LEU A 87 -3.87 -19.10 -1.94
N ARG A 88 -3.48 -19.83 -2.99
CA ARG A 88 -2.20 -20.53 -3.05
C ARG A 88 -1.02 -19.55 -3.05
N ASP A 89 -1.13 -18.46 -3.79
CA ASP A 89 -0.10 -17.42 -3.79
C ASP A 89 -0.05 -16.67 -2.45
N ALA A 90 -1.22 -16.45 -1.80
CA ALA A 90 -1.27 -15.94 -0.44
C ALA A 90 -0.60 -16.87 0.57
N LYS A 91 -0.73 -18.19 0.39
CA LYS A 91 0.00 -19.19 1.18
C LYS A 91 1.50 -19.00 1.04
N SER A 92 2.02 -19.06 -0.19
CA SER A 92 3.46 -18.85 -0.48
C SER A 92 3.96 -17.57 0.21
N TYR A 93 3.22 -16.48 0.07
CA TYR A 93 3.59 -15.21 0.67
C TYR A 93 3.67 -15.25 2.21
N LEU A 94 2.65 -15.82 2.87
CA LEU A 94 2.54 -15.86 4.33
C LEU A 94 3.46 -16.92 4.97
N THR A 95 3.85 -17.97 4.25
CA THR A 95 4.67 -19.07 4.80
C THR A 95 6.13 -19.04 4.37
N GLU A 96 6.42 -18.56 3.16
CA GLU A 96 7.76 -18.65 2.54
C GLU A 96 8.42 -17.28 2.35
N GLU A 97 7.64 -16.23 2.07
CA GLU A 97 8.18 -14.89 1.75
C GLU A 97 8.25 -13.94 2.97
N GLY A 98 7.88 -14.42 4.17
CA GLY A 98 7.88 -13.61 5.40
C GLY A 98 6.74 -12.60 5.50
N GLY A 99 5.68 -12.78 4.71
CA GLY A 99 4.46 -11.97 4.79
C GLY A 99 3.72 -12.15 6.12
N GLN A 100 3.09 -11.08 6.62
CA GLN A 100 2.26 -11.13 7.83
C GLN A 100 0.77 -10.98 7.53
N ILE A 101 0.42 -10.20 6.49
CA ILE A 101 -0.98 -9.96 6.11
C ILE A 101 -1.19 -10.15 4.61
N ALA A 102 -2.16 -10.98 4.26
CA ALA A 102 -2.63 -11.12 2.88
C ALA A 102 -4.00 -10.45 2.72
N VAL A 103 -4.12 -9.46 1.84
CA VAL A 103 -5.40 -8.81 1.52
C VAL A 103 -6.01 -9.48 0.30
N PHE A 104 -7.03 -10.31 0.52
CA PHE A 104 -7.74 -11.03 -0.53
C PHE A 104 -8.85 -10.15 -1.12
N ASP A 105 -8.54 -9.44 -2.23
CA ASP A 105 -9.46 -8.51 -2.91
C ASP A 105 -10.31 -9.25 -3.95
N ALA A 106 -11.54 -9.58 -3.55
CA ALA A 106 -12.58 -10.12 -4.42
C ALA A 106 -13.97 -9.65 -3.95
N THR A 107 -15.04 -10.05 -4.64
CA THR A 107 -16.41 -9.72 -4.21
C THR A 107 -16.83 -10.47 -2.95
N ASN A 108 -16.52 -11.78 -2.86
CA ASN A 108 -16.82 -12.65 -1.72
C ASN A 108 -18.25 -12.49 -1.17
N THR A 109 -19.20 -12.27 -2.07
CA THR A 109 -20.59 -11.89 -1.78
C THR A 109 -21.45 -13.05 -1.28
N THR A 110 -21.05 -14.30 -1.50
CA THR A 110 -21.78 -15.50 -1.04
C THR A 110 -21.15 -16.11 0.21
N ARG A 111 -21.97 -16.72 1.06
CA ARG A 111 -21.51 -17.45 2.26
C ARG A 111 -20.58 -18.61 1.89
N GLU A 112 -20.91 -19.38 0.86
CA GLU A 112 -20.08 -20.49 0.35
C GLU A 112 -18.65 -20.04 0.03
N ARG A 113 -18.50 -18.89 -0.64
CA ARG A 113 -17.17 -18.36 -0.97
C ARG A 113 -16.40 -17.94 0.28
N ARG A 114 -17.07 -17.34 1.27
CA ARG A 114 -16.43 -16.94 2.54
C ARG A 114 -16.02 -18.16 3.36
N GLU A 115 -16.84 -19.21 3.39
CA GLU A 115 -16.54 -20.47 4.06
C GLU A 115 -15.33 -21.18 3.45
N MET A 116 -15.18 -21.17 2.12
CA MET A 116 -13.97 -21.65 1.45
C MET A 116 -12.70 -20.94 1.96
N VAL A 117 -12.73 -19.60 2.07
CA VAL A 117 -11.57 -18.83 2.55
C VAL A 117 -11.32 -19.09 4.04
N LEU A 118 -12.37 -19.21 4.85
CA LEU A 118 -12.29 -19.56 6.27
C LEU A 118 -11.66 -20.93 6.49
N ASN A 119 -12.12 -21.95 5.76
CA ASN A 119 -11.59 -23.31 5.85
C ASN A 119 -10.12 -23.35 5.43
N PHE A 120 -9.78 -22.74 4.29
CA PHE A 120 -8.39 -22.63 3.85
C PHE A 120 -7.50 -21.94 4.89
N SER A 121 -7.96 -20.84 5.49
CA SER A 121 -7.19 -20.12 6.51
C SER A 121 -7.05 -20.93 7.81
N LYS A 122 -8.11 -21.64 8.22
CA LYS A 122 -8.13 -22.50 9.41
C LYS A 122 -7.14 -23.67 9.27
N GLU A 123 -7.09 -24.31 8.10
CA GLU A 123 -6.13 -25.40 7.81
C GLU A 123 -4.67 -24.96 7.96
N HIS A 124 -4.38 -23.67 7.76
CA HIS A 124 -3.04 -23.10 7.87
C HIS A 124 -2.80 -22.33 9.19
N GLY A 125 -3.77 -22.33 10.11
CA GLY A 125 -3.66 -21.63 11.39
C GLY A 125 -3.63 -20.10 11.28
N TRP A 126 -4.20 -19.53 10.22
CA TRP A 126 -4.26 -18.08 10.02
C TRP A 126 -5.54 -17.48 10.58
N LYS A 127 -5.44 -16.21 10.99
CA LYS A 127 -6.59 -15.41 11.38
C LYS A 127 -7.29 -14.87 10.14
N VAL A 128 -8.59 -14.60 10.25
CA VAL A 128 -9.39 -14.00 9.17
C VAL A 128 -10.10 -12.77 9.70
N PHE A 129 -10.00 -11.66 8.97
CA PHE A 129 -10.70 -10.42 9.27
C PHE A 129 -11.41 -9.91 8.02
N PHE A 130 -12.75 -9.81 8.04
CA PHE A 130 -13.49 -9.34 6.87
C PHE A 130 -13.63 -7.83 6.86
N VAL A 131 -13.49 -7.24 5.67
CA VAL A 131 -13.77 -5.82 5.42
C VAL A 131 -14.84 -5.74 4.35
N GLU A 132 -16.08 -5.52 4.78
CA GLU A 132 -17.22 -5.39 3.88
C GLU A 132 -17.50 -3.93 3.55
N SER A 133 -17.49 -3.58 2.26
CA SER A 133 -17.88 -2.24 1.81
C SER A 133 -19.30 -2.25 1.26
N VAL A 134 -20.20 -1.58 1.96
CA VAL A 134 -21.62 -1.44 1.62
C VAL A 134 -21.88 0.01 1.21
N CYS A 135 -22.41 0.22 0.01
CA CYS A 135 -22.83 1.55 -0.42
C CYS A 135 -24.07 1.46 -1.29
N ASP A 136 -25.11 2.17 -0.86
CA ASP A 136 -26.41 2.20 -1.54
C ASP A 136 -26.67 3.54 -2.23
N ASP A 137 -25.74 4.50 -2.09
CA ASP A 137 -25.80 5.81 -2.73
C ASP A 137 -25.48 5.69 -4.24
N PRO A 138 -26.45 5.92 -5.14
CA PRO A 138 -26.25 5.77 -6.58
C PRO A 138 -25.20 6.73 -7.14
N SER A 139 -25.05 7.93 -6.56
CA SER A 139 -24.11 8.94 -7.02
C SER A 139 -22.66 8.50 -6.79
N VAL A 140 -22.39 7.92 -5.62
CA VAL A 140 -21.09 7.35 -5.27
C VAL A 140 -20.76 6.15 -6.16
N VAL A 141 -21.74 5.30 -6.42
CA VAL A 141 -21.55 4.12 -7.28
C VAL A 141 -21.23 4.55 -8.70
N ALA A 142 -21.97 5.52 -9.25
CA ALA A 142 -21.70 6.06 -10.58
C ALA A 142 -20.29 6.67 -10.67
N ALA A 143 -19.90 7.51 -9.70
CA ALA A 143 -18.56 8.09 -9.64
C ALA A 143 -17.46 7.01 -9.59
N ASN A 144 -17.63 5.99 -8.73
CA ASN A 144 -16.68 4.87 -8.64
C ASN A 144 -16.57 4.07 -9.94
N ILE A 145 -17.64 3.96 -10.73
CA ILE A 145 -17.59 3.28 -12.03
C ILE A 145 -16.79 4.14 -13.01
N MET A 146 -17.13 5.43 -13.11
CA MET A 146 -16.46 6.38 -14.01
C MET A 146 -14.97 6.50 -13.74
N ASP A 147 -14.58 6.74 -12.49
CA ASP A 147 -13.20 7.08 -12.13
C ASP A 147 -12.23 5.90 -12.27
N VAL A 148 -12.74 4.67 -12.12
CA VAL A 148 -11.89 3.50 -11.84
C VAL A 148 -12.22 2.29 -12.71
N LYS A 149 -13.48 2.08 -13.07
CA LYS A 149 -13.90 0.84 -13.75
C LYS A 149 -13.95 0.98 -15.25
N LEU A 150 -14.27 2.16 -15.77
CA LEU A 150 -14.22 2.40 -17.21
C LEU A 150 -12.77 2.48 -17.75
N SER A 151 -11.80 2.82 -16.90
CA SER A 151 -10.37 2.76 -17.22
C SER A 151 -9.74 1.37 -17.00
N SER A 152 -10.54 0.36 -16.64
CA SER A 152 -10.09 -1.02 -16.46
C SER A 152 -9.71 -1.67 -17.80
N PRO A 153 -8.72 -2.58 -17.83
CA PRO A 153 -8.43 -3.40 -19.02
C PRO A 153 -9.61 -4.25 -19.49
N ASP A 154 -10.62 -4.47 -18.64
CA ASP A 154 -11.85 -5.16 -19.03
C ASP A 154 -12.65 -4.40 -20.13
N TYR A 155 -12.47 -3.08 -20.25
CA TYR A 155 -13.27 -2.22 -21.12
C TYR A 155 -12.42 -1.43 -22.13
N SER A 156 -11.20 -1.90 -22.44
CA SER A 156 -10.27 -1.18 -23.33
C SER A 156 -10.85 -0.93 -24.73
N ASP A 157 -11.72 -1.81 -25.21
CA ASP A 157 -12.29 -1.78 -26.55
C ASP A 157 -13.75 -1.28 -26.57
N CYS A 158 -14.24 -0.73 -25.46
CA CYS A 158 -15.62 -0.27 -25.30
C CYS A 158 -15.68 1.25 -25.14
N ASN A 159 -16.71 1.89 -25.70
CA ASN A 159 -17.01 3.27 -25.36
C ASN A 159 -17.55 3.37 -23.92
N GLN A 160 -17.50 4.57 -23.33
CA GLN A 160 -17.87 4.77 -21.92
C GLN A 160 -19.34 4.43 -21.63
N THR A 161 -20.24 4.67 -22.58
CA THR A 161 -21.68 4.43 -22.41
C THR A 161 -21.97 2.93 -22.34
N ASP A 162 -21.46 2.16 -23.29
CA ASP A 162 -21.66 0.70 -23.36
C ASP A 162 -20.97 0.01 -22.17
N ALA A 163 -19.76 0.48 -21.80
CA ALA A 163 -19.04 -0.03 -20.64
C ALA A 163 -19.79 0.25 -19.32
N MET A 164 -20.44 1.42 -19.18
CA MET A 164 -21.29 1.73 -18.04
C MET A 164 -22.50 0.80 -17.99
N GLU A 165 -23.20 0.61 -19.11
CA GLU A 165 -24.38 -0.27 -19.18
C GLU A 165 -24.03 -1.72 -18.83
N ASP A 166 -22.95 -2.26 -19.41
CA ASP A 166 -22.45 -3.59 -19.11
C ASP A 166 -22.06 -3.73 -17.63
N PHE A 167 -21.39 -2.72 -17.06
CA PHE A 167 -20.96 -2.76 -15.67
C PHE A 167 -22.15 -2.73 -14.69
N LEU A 168 -23.21 -1.97 -15.01
CA LEU A 168 -24.45 -1.98 -14.23
C LEU A 168 -25.11 -3.36 -14.26
N LYS A 169 -25.22 -3.99 -15.43
CA LYS A 169 -25.74 -5.37 -15.58
C LYS A 169 -24.89 -6.37 -14.79
N ARG A 170 -23.56 -6.21 -14.82
CA ARG A 170 -22.63 -7.00 -13.99
C ARG A 170 -22.91 -6.85 -12.50
N ILE A 171 -23.23 -5.64 -12.00
CA ILE A 171 -23.61 -5.45 -10.59
C ILE A 171 -24.88 -6.23 -10.26
N GLU A 172 -25.90 -6.20 -11.14
CA GLU A 172 -27.15 -6.94 -10.94
C GLU A 172 -26.92 -8.46 -10.84
N CYS A 173 -25.98 -9.02 -11.63
CA CYS A 173 -25.60 -10.44 -11.49
C CYS A 173 -25.13 -10.79 -10.07
N TYR A 174 -24.35 -9.91 -9.42
CA TYR A 174 -23.88 -10.14 -8.05
C TYR A 174 -24.95 -9.87 -7.00
N LYS A 175 -25.85 -8.90 -7.22
CA LYS A 175 -26.95 -8.61 -6.30
C LYS A 175 -27.87 -9.82 -6.10
N ALA A 176 -28.15 -10.57 -7.17
CA ALA A 176 -29.03 -11.75 -7.13
C ALA A 176 -28.59 -12.83 -6.13
N THR A 177 -27.30 -12.89 -5.79
CA THR A 177 -26.73 -13.90 -4.87
C THR A 177 -26.03 -13.29 -3.67
N TYR A 178 -26.12 -11.98 -3.47
CA TYR A 178 -25.40 -11.29 -2.41
C TYR A 178 -26.01 -11.58 -1.04
N GLN A 179 -25.19 -12.13 -0.15
CA GLN A 179 -25.51 -12.38 1.25
C GLN A 179 -24.56 -11.52 2.11
N PRO A 180 -24.97 -10.30 2.50
CA PRO A 180 -24.18 -9.45 3.38
C PRO A 180 -23.79 -10.15 4.68
N LEU A 181 -22.72 -9.70 5.35
CA LEU A 181 -22.40 -10.25 6.68
C LEU A 181 -23.55 -9.97 7.66
N ASP A 182 -23.90 -10.95 8.48
CA ASP A 182 -25.01 -10.89 9.43
C ASP A 182 -24.46 -11.04 10.87
N PRO A 183 -24.17 -9.92 11.58
CA PRO A 183 -23.63 -9.97 12.94
C PRO A 183 -24.60 -10.57 13.96
N ASP A 184 -25.90 -10.58 13.69
CA ASP A 184 -26.91 -10.95 14.67
C ASP A 184 -27.19 -12.46 14.63
N ASN A 185 -26.98 -13.11 13.47
CA ASN A 185 -27.18 -14.56 13.33
C ASN A 185 -25.97 -15.27 12.73
N TYR A 186 -25.86 -15.34 11.39
CA TYR A 186 -24.97 -16.28 10.71
C TYR A 186 -23.48 -15.99 10.94
N ASP A 187 -23.10 -14.72 10.93
CA ASP A 187 -21.71 -14.27 10.99
C ASP A 187 -21.34 -13.71 12.39
N LYS A 188 -22.17 -13.96 13.43
CA LYS A 188 -22.00 -13.43 14.79
C LYS A 188 -20.65 -13.72 15.44
N ASP A 189 -20.04 -14.85 15.06
CA ASP A 189 -18.77 -15.31 15.60
C ASP A 189 -17.56 -14.86 14.76
N LEU A 190 -17.78 -14.22 13.61
CA LEU A 190 -16.72 -13.75 12.71
C LEU A 190 -16.19 -12.37 13.12
N SER A 191 -14.90 -12.15 12.87
CA SER A 191 -14.24 -10.86 13.07
C SER A 191 -14.33 -10.01 11.80
N PHE A 192 -15.00 -8.86 11.88
CA PHE A 192 -15.18 -8.02 10.68
C PHE A 192 -15.49 -6.55 10.98
N ILE A 193 -15.35 -5.75 9.94
CA ILE A 193 -15.87 -4.39 9.85
C ILE A 193 -16.72 -4.22 8.59
N LYS A 194 -17.92 -3.65 8.75
CA LYS A 194 -18.71 -3.10 7.65
C LYS A 194 -18.45 -1.61 7.54
N VAL A 195 -17.96 -1.16 6.39
CA VAL A 195 -17.81 0.25 6.02
C VAL A 195 -19.03 0.65 5.20
N ILE A 196 -19.91 1.48 5.78
CA ILE A 196 -21.23 1.78 5.21
C ILE A 196 -21.24 3.21 4.66
N ASN A 197 -21.64 3.34 3.40
CA ASN A 197 -21.75 4.60 2.66
C ASN A 197 -20.48 5.44 2.76
N VAL A 198 -19.35 4.83 2.37
CA VAL A 198 -18.04 5.47 2.29
C VAL A 198 -17.58 6.07 3.62
N GLY A 199 -17.75 5.29 4.70
CA GLY A 199 -17.28 5.67 6.03
C GLY A 199 -18.22 6.57 6.81
N ARG A 200 -19.46 6.80 6.34
CA ARG A 200 -20.49 7.50 7.13
C ARG A 200 -20.87 6.74 8.39
N ARG A 201 -20.86 5.41 8.34
CA ARG A 201 -21.16 4.53 9.48
C ARG A 201 -20.31 3.27 9.40
N PHE A 202 -20.02 2.72 10.58
CA PHE A 202 -19.29 1.47 10.71
C PHE A 202 -20.06 0.51 11.61
N LEU A 203 -19.92 -0.79 11.33
CA LEU A 203 -20.30 -1.86 12.26
C LEU A 203 -19.08 -2.75 12.42
N VAL A 204 -18.59 -2.90 13.65
CA VAL A 204 -17.40 -3.69 13.97
C VAL A 204 -17.83 -4.86 14.85
N ASN A 205 -17.42 -6.08 14.49
CA ASN A 205 -17.72 -7.29 15.25
C ASN A 205 -16.43 -8.03 15.62
N ARG A 206 -16.32 -8.43 16.89
CA ARG A 206 -15.27 -9.32 17.45
C ARG A 206 -13.84 -9.03 16.98
N VAL A 207 -13.32 -7.84 17.27
CA VAL A 207 -11.88 -7.53 17.09
C VAL A 207 -11.05 -8.45 18.00
N GLN A 208 -10.12 -9.20 17.42
CA GLN A 208 -9.37 -10.25 18.13
C GLN A 208 -8.03 -9.77 18.69
N ASP A 209 -7.40 -8.79 18.04
CA ASP A 209 -6.04 -8.38 18.37
C ASP A 209 -5.74 -6.93 17.97
N HIS A 210 -4.53 -6.51 18.32
CA HIS A 210 -4.04 -5.16 18.08
C HIS A 210 -4.02 -4.79 16.58
N ILE A 211 -3.66 -5.72 15.69
CA ILE A 211 -3.61 -5.41 14.26
C ILE A 211 -4.99 -5.19 13.68
N GLN A 212 -5.99 -5.98 14.08
CA GLN A 212 -7.39 -5.74 13.70
C GLN A 212 -7.91 -4.41 14.27
N SER A 213 -7.57 -4.07 15.51
CA SER A 213 -7.91 -2.78 16.10
C SER A 213 -7.33 -1.61 15.31
N ARG A 214 -6.08 -1.73 14.84
CA ARG A 214 -5.43 -0.71 14.00
C ARG A 214 -6.03 -0.61 12.61
N ILE A 215 -6.39 -1.74 12.00
CA ILE A 215 -7.11 -1.76 10.72
C ILE A 215 -8.44 -1.02 10.87
N VAL A 216 -9.22 -1.31 11.93
CA VAL A 216 -10.48 -0.61 12.21
C VAL A 216 -10.24 0.90 12.36
N TYR A 217 -9.26 1.29 13.18
CA TYR A 217 -8.91 2.69 13.40
C TYR A 217 -8.53 3.40 12.09
N TYR A 218 -7.70 2.78 11.25
CA TYR A 218 -7.32 3.34 9.95
C TYR A 218 -8.55 3.52 9.04
N LEU A 219 -9.38 2.48 8.91
CA LEU A 219 -10.56 2.51 8.04
C LEU A 219 -11.60 3.56 8.48
N MET A 220 -11.64 3.89 9.77
CA MET A 220 -12.52 4.93 10.31
C MET A 220 -12.03 6.36 10.00
N ASN A 221 -10.76 6.55 9.65
CA ASN A 221 -10.17 7.86 9.41
C ASN A 221 -9.93 8.18 7.92
N ILE A 222 -9.99 7.20 7.02
CA ILE A 222 -9.86 7.46 5.59
C ILE A 222 -11.17 7.96 4.97
N HIS A 223 -11.04 8.83 3.97
CA HIS A 223 -12.16 9.24 3.11
C HIS A 223 -11.76 9.35 1.64
N VAL A 224 -12.77 9.30 0.76
CA VAL A 224 -12.59 9.34 -0.71
C VAL A 224 -12.72 10.74 -1.31
N HIS A 225 -13.13 11.75 -0.53
CA HIS A 225 -13.25 13.13 -1.05
C HIS A 225 -11.93 13.61 -1.66
N ALA A 226 -12.02 14.20 -2.84
CA ALA A 226 -10.92 14.84 -3.52
C ALA A 226 -10.35 15.97 -2.64
N ARG A 227 -9.02 16.01 -2.54
CA ARG A 227 -8.28 16.95 -1.70
C ARG A 227 -6.85 17.09 -2.19
N THR A 228 -6.19 18.15 -1.74
CA THR A 228 -4.78 18.39 -2.05
C THR A 228 -3.97 18.51 -0.77
N ILE A 229 -2.85 17.79 -0.71
CA ILE A 229 -1.88 17.90 0.39
C ILE A 229 -0.64 18.58 -0.16
N TYR A 230 -0.19 19.65 0.48
CA TYR A 230 1.04 20.35 0.14
C TYR A 230 2.10 19.99 1.17
N LEU A 231 3.24 19.49 0.72
CA LEU A 231 4.39 19.24 1.57
C LEU A 231 5.52 20.18 1.16
N CYS A 232 6.09 20.88 2.12
CA CYS A 232 7.35 21.59 1.94
C CYS A 232 8.20 21.53 3.21
N ARG A 233 9.48 21.83 3.05
CA ARG A 233 10.36 22.08 4.19
C ARG A 233 10.16 23.52 4.66
N HIS A 234 10.62 23.80 5.87
CA HIS A 234 10.94 25.16 6.27
C HIS A 234 11.83 25.87 5.22
N GLY A 235 11.79 27.21 5.20
CA GLY A 235 12.78 27.99 4.46
C GLY A 235 14.21 27.69 4.91
N GLU A 236 15.20 27.93 4.05
CA GLU A 236 16.62 27.74 4.38
C GLU A 236 16.96 28.35 5.75
N SER A 237 17.61 27.57 6.61
CA SER A 237 18.04 27.98 7.95
C SER A 237 19.54 28.30 8.01
N ASP A 238 19.95 28.98 9.08
CA ASP A 238 21.38 29.25 9.33
C ASP A 238 22.21 27.97 9.45
N TYR A 239 21.63 26.88 9.95
CA TYR A 239 22.31 25.59 10.01
C TYR A 239 22.43 24.91 8.66
N ASN A 240 21.47 25.10 7.76
CA ASN A 240 21.63 24.61 6.39
C ASN A 240 22.83 25.28 5.72
N LEU A 241 22.98 26.60 5.85
CA LEU A 241 24.13 27.34 5.32
C LEU A 241 25.47 26.83 5.87
N LYS A 242 25.50 26.39 7.13
CA LYS A 242 26.70 25.85 7.80
C LYS A 242 26.89 24.34 7.62
N GLY A 243 25.99 23.65 6.91
CA GLY A 243 26.02 22.20 6.77
C GLY A 243 25.78 21.41 8.07
N ARG A 244 25.19 22.04 9.09
CA ARG A 244 24.90 21.41 10.40
C ARG A 244 23.54 20.72 10.39
N ILE A 245 23.45 19.54 11.01
CA ILE A 245 22.20 18.79 11.18
C ILE A 245 21.54 19.10 12.52
N GLY A 246 20.24 18.84 12.63
CA GLY A 246 19.50 19.04 13.88
C GLY A 246 19.31 20.51 14.28
N GLY A 247 19.33 20.76 15.59
CA GLY A 247 19.27 22.07 16.23
C GLY A 247 17.93 22.79 16.05
N ASP A 248 17.89 24.03 16.56
CA ASP A 248 16.72 24.92 16.48
C ASP A 248 17.06 26.31 15.91
N SER A 249 17.93 26.35 14.91
CA SER A 249 18.29 27.60 14.23
C SER A 249 17.11 28.23 13.48
N GLY A 250 17.16 29.56 13.33
CA GLY A 250 16.16 30.33 12.59
C GLY A 250 16.39 30.35 11.08
N LEU A 251 15.48 31.02 10.37
CA LEU A 251 15.58 31.22 8.91
C LEU A 251 16.73 32.15 8.53
N SER A 252 17.45 31.76 7.47
CA SER A 252 18.37 32.63 6.75
C SER A 252 17.62 33.75 6.01
N PRO A 253 18.31 34.78 5.49
CA PRO A 253 17.67 35.77 4.62
C PRO A 253 16.96 35.17 3.41
N ARG A 254 17.48 34.08 2.83
CA ARG A 254 16.81 33.37 1.72
C ARG A 254 15.62 32.55 2.21
N GLY A 255 15.71 31.94 3.39
CA GLY A 255 14.57 31.25 4.00
C GLY A 255 13.37 32.18 4.24
N LYS A 256 13.62 33.42 4.67
CA LYS A 256 12.57 34.44 4.81
C LYS A 256 11.94 34.82 3.47
N LYS A 257 12.74 34.97 2.41
CA LYS A 257 12.23 35.21 1.04
C LYS A 257 11.35 34.05 0.56
N PHE A 258 11.76 32.81 0.83
CA PHE A 258 10.94 31.63 0.53
C PHE A 258 9.61 31.66 1.28
N ALA A 259 9.59 32.01 2.57
CA ALA A 259 8.36 32.10 3.34
C ALA A 259 7.36 33.11 2.72
N THR A 260 7.85 34.26 2.24
CA THR A 260 7.02 35.23 1.49
C THR A 260 6.52 34.65 0.17
N ALA A 261 7.40 34.00 -0.62
CA ALA A 261 7.01 33.38 -1.88
C ALA A 261 6.00 32.24 -1.69
N LEU A 262 6.08 31.49 -0.59
CA LEU A 262 5.12 30.47 -0.22
C LEU A 262 3.75 31.09 0.08
N GLY A 263 3.70 32.23 0.76
CA GLY A 263 2.46 32.99 0.98
C GLY A 263 1.78 33.36 -0.33
N THR A 264 2.52 34.00 -1.24
CA THR A 264 2.01 34.37 -2.57
C THR A 264 1.53 33.15 -3.36
N PHE A 265 2.30 32.06 -3.34
CA PHE A 265 1.90 30.82 -4.01
C PHE A 265 0.57 30.26 -3.48
N LEU A 266 0.35 30.26 -2.16
CA LEU A 266 -0.88 29.74 -1.57
C LEU A 266 -2.09 30.63 -1.87
N GLU A 267 -1.91 31.96 -1.89
CA GLU A 267 -2.94 32.91 -2.31
C GLU A 267 -3.39 32.63 -3.75
N GLU A 268 -2.44 32.37 -4.66
CA GLU A 268 -2.72 32.01 -6.05
C GLU A 268 -3.46 30.67 -6.20
N GLN A 269 -3.26 29.71 -5.27
CA GLN A 269 -4.00 28.45 -5.30
C GLN A 269 -5.49 28.63 -4.93
N ASN A 270 -5.87 29.74 -4.30
CA ASN A 270 -7.24 30.09 -3.92
C ASN A 270 -8.00 28.94 -3.22
N LEU A 271 -7.33 28.31 -2.24
CA LEU A 271 -7.85 27.14 -1.54
C LEU A 271 -8.80 27.57 -0.42
N LYS A 272 -9.98 26.95 -0.38
CA LYS A 272 -10.89 27.06 0.77
C LYS A 272 -10.39 26.17 1.91
N ASP A 273 -10.49 26.68 3.13
CA ASP A 273 -10.25 25.96 4.39
C ASP A 273 -8.88 25.24 4.46
N LEU A 274 -7.83 25.87 3.93
CA LEU A 274 -6.46 25.33 4.03
C LEU A 274 -6.01 25.31 5.49
N LYS A 275 -5.66 24.11 5.98
CA LYS A 275 -5.00 23.96 7.27
C LYS A 275 -3.49 24.02 7.10
N VAL A 276 -2.80 24.67 8.03
CA VAL A 276 -1.34 24.77 8.02
C VAL A 276 -0.78 24.09 9.27
N TRP A 277 0.11 23.13 9.08
CA TRP A 277 0.79 22.42 10.15
C TRP A 277 2.29 22.66 10.12
N THR A 278 2.86 22.83 11.30
CA THR A 278 4.30 23.02 11.49
C THR A 278 4.84 22.06 12.53
N SER A 279 6.16 21.92 12.58
CA SER A 279 6.83 21.39 13.77
C SER A 279 6.89 22.43 14.89
N GLN A 280 7.37 22.04 16.06
CA GLN A 280 7.67 22.99 17.15
C GLN A 280 9.02 23.70 17.00
N LEU A 281 9.78 23.42 15.94
CA LEU A 281 11.07 24.04 15.69
C LEU A 281 10.91 25.40 15.00
N LYS A 282 11.72 26.37 15.44
CA LYS A 282 11.66 27.79 15.07
C LYS A 282 11.57 28.03 13.57
N ARG A 283 12.36 27.31 12.78
CA ARG A 283 12.39 27.45 11.31
C ARG A 283 11.06 27.12 10.61
N THR A 284 10.30 26.13 11.07
CA THR A 284 8.97 25.84 10.48
C THR A 284 7.95 26.87 10.92
N ILE A 285 8.02 27.29 12.19
CA ILE A 285 7.14 28.32 12.77
C ILE A 285 7.32 29.64 12.02
N GLN A 286 8.55 30.13 11.89
CA GLN A 286 8.88 31.35 11.15
C GLN A 286 8.47 31.31 9.68
N THR A 287 8.47 30.11 9.07
CA THR A 287 7.99 29.95 7.68
C THR A 287 6.47 30.13 7.61
N ALA A 288 5.74 29.58 8.58
CA ALA A 288 4.27 29.67 8.62
C ALA A 288 3.76 31.04 9.10
N GLU A 289 4.49 31.73 9.99
CA GLU A 289 4.12 33.06 10.50
C GLU A 289 3.89 34.08 9.37
N VAL A 290 4.66 33.98 8.28
CA VAL A 290 4.57 34.89 7.12
C VAL A 290 3.30 34.64 6.29
N LEU A 291 2.71 33.43 6.36
CA LEU A 291 1.51 33.08 5.60
C LEU A 291 0.25 33.78 6.13
N GLY A 292 0.29 34.29 7.36
CA GLY A 292 -0.88 34.78 8.07
C GLY A 292 -1.84 33.65 8.47
N GLY A 293 -2.86 34.00 9.24
CA GLY A 293 -3.86 33.02 9.71
C GLY A 293 -3.39 32.10 10.84
N THR A 294 -4.13 31.01 11.06
CA THR A 294 -3.86 30.04 12.12
C THR A 294 -3.07 28.85 11.59
N TYR A 295 -2.08 28.41 12.36
CA TYR A 295 -1.34 27.17 12.11
C TYR A 295 -1.26 26.34 13.38
N GLU A 296 -1.16 25.02 13.23
CA GLU A 296 -1.06 24.08 14.34
C GLU A 296 0.37 23.54 14.45
N GLN A 297 0.93 23.55 15.66
CA GLN A 297 2.28 23.05 15.92
C GLN A 297 2.23 21.62 16.44
N TRP A 298 2.88 20.70 15.74
CA TRP A 298 2.92 19.29 16.08
C TRP A 298 4.33 18.88 16.48
N LYS A 299 4.53 18.46 17.74
CA LYS A 299 5.84 17.92 18.18
C LYS A 299 6.26 16.71 17.34
N SER A 300 5.30 15.89 16.91
CA SER A 300 5.54 14.75 16.01
C SER A 300 6.09 15.15 14.64
N LEU A 301 6.01 16.42 14.24
CA LEU A 301 6.62 16.94 13.02
C LEU A 301 8.05 17.49 13.22
N ASN A 302 8.63 17.44 14.42
CA ASN A 302 10.03 17.82 14.62
C ASN A 302 10.97 16.95 13.77
N GLU A 303 12.11 17.50 13.36
CA GLU A 303 13.11 16.75 12.59
C GLU A 303 13.57 15.51 13.34
N ILE A 304 14.15 14.55 12.62
CA ILE A 304 14.80 13.38 13.23
C ILE A 304 15.84 13.82 14.27
N ASP A 305 15.76 13.26 15.47
CA ASP A 305 16.71 13.53 16.54
C ASP A 305 18.05 12.82 16.25
N ALA A 306 19.12 13.60 16.05
CA ALA A 306 20.45 13.09 15.79
C ALA A 306 21.23 12.75 17.08
N GLY A 307 20.62 12.89 18.26
CA GLY A 307 21.18 12.57 19.57
C GLY A 307 22.52 13.26 19.80
N VAL A 308 23.56 12.47 20.08
CA VAL A 308 24.92 13.01 20.30
C VAL A 308 25.55 13.70 19.08
N CYS A 309 24.92 13.59 17.90
CA CYS A 309 25.34 14.22 16.64
C CYS A 309 24.54 15.48 16.30
N GLU A 310 23.64 15.94 17.18
CA GLU A 310 22.97 17.23 17.04
C GLU A 310 23.98 18.39 16.89
N ASP A 311 23.58 19.40 16.14
CA ASP A 311 24.37 20.59 15.80
C ASP A 311 25.69 20.34 15.04
N MET A 312 26.03 19.11 14.64
CA MET A 312 27.28 18.79 13.92
C MET A 312 27.14 18.84 12.38
N THR A 313 28.25 19.04 11.67
CA THR A 313 28.31 18.73 10.22
C THR A 313 28.56 17.25 9.97
N TYR A 314 28.29 16.77 8.75
CA TYR A 314 28.60 15.37 8.40
C TYR A 314 30.10 15.08 8.46
N GLU A 315 30.95 16.05 8.15
CA GLU A 315 32.41 15.94 8.27
C GLU A 315 32.84 15.81 9.74
N GLU A 316 32.27 16.63 10.63
CA GLU A 316 32.51 16.54 12.07
C GLU A 316 32.07 15.17 12.63
N ILE A 317 30.92 14.64 12.18
CA ILE A 317 30.44 13.30 12.56
C ILE A 317 31.40 12.21 12.07
N ASN A 318 31.86 12.29 10.81
CA ASN A 318 32.80 11.30 10.27
C ASN A 318 34.15 11.31 11.01
N GLN A 319 34.62 12.49 11.45
CA GLN A 319 35.85 12.61 12.22
C GLN A 319 35.70 12.13 13.66
N LYS A 320 34.59 12.46 14.32
CA LYS A 320 34.37 12.16 15.75
C LYS A 320 33.81 10.76 16.00
N TYR A 321 32.95 10.28 15.10
CA TYR A 321 32.24 9.00 15.19
C TYR A 321 32.29 8.26 13.83
N PRO A 322 33.49 7.86 13.35
CA PRO A 322 33.65 7.24 12.03
C PRO A 322 32.87 5.92 11.88
N GLU A 323 32.76 5.14 12.95
CA GLU A 323 32.01 3.88 12.96
C GLU A 323 30.51 4.13 12.78
N GLU A 324 29.94 5.06 13.55
CA GLU A 324 28.53 5.47 13.44
C GLU A 324 28.20 6.03 12.05
N TYR A 325 29.09 6.85 11.48
CA TYR A 325 28.95 7.37 10.12
C TYR A 325 28.85 6.23 9.09
N ALA A 326 29.74 5.24 9.18
CA ALA A 326 29.75 4.08 8.29
C ALA A 326 28.54 3.16 8.48
N LEU A 327 28.11 2.92 9.72
CA LEU A 327 26.92 2.13 10.03
C LEU A 327 25.65 2.77 9.46
N ARG A 328 25.53 4.10 9.60
CA ARG A 328 24.40 4.85 9.03
C ARG A 328 24.34 4.77 7.51
N ASP A 329 25.49 4.77 6.84
CA ASP A 329 25.53 4.64 5.38
C ASP A 329 25.10 3.26 4.90
N GLN A 330 25.51 2.22 5.63
CA GLN A 330 25.17 0.83 5.33
C GLN A 330 23.69 0.53 5.48
N ASP A 331 23.06 1.04 6.56
CA ASP A 331 21.67 0.76 6.88
C ASP A 331 20.91 2.00 7.39
N LYS A 332 20.76 2.98 6.51
CA LYS A 332 20.22 4.31 6.86
C LYS A 332 18.80 4.30 7.41
N TYR A 333 17.99 3.28 7.10
CA TYR A 333 16.61 3.21 7.59
C TYR A 333 16.55 2.74 9.05
N TYR A 334 17.26 1.65 9.37
CA TYR A 334 17.23 1.04 10.70
C TYR A 334 18.29 1.61 11.66
N TYR A 335 19.33 2.26 11.14
CA TYR A 335 20.32 2.95 11.98
C TYR A 335 19.63 3.98 12.87
N ARG A 336 19.87 3.86 14.18
CA ARG A 336 19.43 4.81 15.21
C ARG A 336 20.64 5.57 15.71
N TYR A 337 20.59 6.90 15.68
CA TYR A 337 21.65 7.70 16.31
C TYR A 337 21.78 7.38 17.80
N PRO A 338 23.00 7.38 18.38
CA PRO A 338 23.16 7.23 19.81
C PRO A 338 22.38 8.33 20.55
N THR A 339 21.51 7.91 21.48
CA THR A 339 20.54 8.75 22.20
C THR A 339 19.56 9.54 21.32
N GLY A 340 19.38 9.15 20.06
CA GLY A 340 18.48 9.79 19.09
C GLY A 340 17.55 8.79 18.42
N GLU A 341 17.16 9.11 17.17
CA GLU A 341 16.15 8.38 16.40
C GLU A 341 16.74 7.70 15.15
N SER A 342 16.02 6.67 14.67
CA SER A 342 16.13 6.11 13.31
C SER A 342 15.00 6.60 12.42
N TYR A 343 15.05 6.33 11.11
CA TYR A 343 13.89 6.55 10.24
C TYR A 343 12.70 5.65 10.62
N GLN A 344 12.96 4.46 11.16
CA GLN A 344 11.92 3.58 11.70
C GLN A 344 11.19 4.23 12.89
N ASP A 345 11.93 4.83 13.83
CA ASP A 345 11.34 5.57 14.96
C ASP A 345 10.49 6.75 14.47
N LEU A 346 11.01 7.46 13.48
CA LEU A 346 10.32 8.60 12.89
C LEU A 346 9.00 8.19 12.21
N VAL A 347 8.96 7.04 11.53
CA VAL A 347 7.73 6.47 10.96
C VAL A 347 6.69 6.22 12.06
N GLN A 348 7.09 5.58 13.17
CA GLN A 348 6.16 5.34 14.29
C GLN A 348 5.66 6.65 14.91
N ARG A 349 6.54 7.64 15.07
CA ARG A 349 6.20 8.98 15.59
C ARG A 349 5.24 9.75 14.68
N LEU A 350 5.34 9.55 13.36
CA LEU A 350 4.52 10.24 12.36
C LEU A 350 3.18 9.57 12.08
N GLU A 351 2.91 8.40 12.64
CA GLU A 351 1.63 7.71 12.42
C GLU A 351 0.41 8.61 12.73
N PRO A 352 0.31 9.30 13.88
CA PRO A 352 -0.82 10.18 14.16
C PRO A 352 -0.99 11.31 13.12
N VAL A 353 0.12 11.80 12.56
CA VAL A 353 0.10 12.82 11.49
C VAL A 353 -0.50 12.22 10.21
N ILE A 354 -0.11 10.99 9.83
CA ILE A 354 -0.69 10.31 8.67
C ILE A 354 -2.19 10.07 8.86
N MET A 355 -2.63 9.67 10.05
CA MET A 355 -4.06 9.49 10.34
C MET A 355 -4.84 10.78 10.17
N GLU A 356 -4.29 11.89 10.66
CA GLU A 356 -4.95 13.19 10.52
C GLU A 356 -4.93 13.68 9.06
N LEU A 357 -3.84 13.46 8.30
CA LEU A 357 -3.81 13.76 6.85
C LEU A 357 -4.80 12.92 6.04
N GLU A 358 -5.07 11.69 6.48
CA GLU A 358 -6.08 10.85 5.85
C GLU A 358 -7.51 11.32 6.13
N ARG A 359 -7.73 12.02 7.25
CA ARG A 359 -9.01 12.57 7.71
C ARG A 359 -9.32 13.96 7.16
N GLN A 360 -8.30 14.77 6.93
CA GLN A 360 -8.43 16.18 6.58
C GLN A 360 -8.60 16.41 5.07
N GLY A 361 -9.14 17.58 4.71
CA GLY A 361 -9.22 18.09 3.35
C GLY A 361 -7.89 18.68 2.87
N ASN A 362 -7.88 19.98 2.54
CA ASN A 362 -6.67 20.65 2.08
C ASN A 362 -5.73 20.96 3.25
N VAL A 363 -4.49 20.46 3.19
CA VAL A 363 -3.49 20.66 4.26
C VAL A 363 -2.15 21.04 3.66
N LEU A 364 -1.50 22.06 4.22
CA LEU A 364 -0.09 22.36 4.04
C LEU A 364 0.70 21.88 5.26
N VAL A 365 1.73 21.08 5.04
CA VAL A 365 2.66 20.65 6.09
C VAL A 365 4.04 21.27 5.82
N VAL A 366 4.46 22.19 6.70
CA VAL A 366 5.79 22.79 6.72
C VAL A 366 6.65 22.04 7.72
N CYS A 367 7.56 21.19 7.23
CA CYS A 367 8.33 20.27 8.06
C CYS A 367 9.82 20.26 7.70
N HIS A 368 10.48 19.11 7.78
CA HIS A 368 11.93 18.95 7.66
C HIS A 368 12.30 17.85 6.69
N GLN A 369 13.60 17.63 6.46
CA GLN A 369 14.04 16.74 5.40
C GLN A 369 13.71 15.27 5.70
N ALA A 370 14.00 14.76 6.91
CA ALA A 370 13.70 13.36 7.21
C ALA A 370 12.19 13.13 7.38
N VAL A 371 11.49 14.08 8.02
CA VAL A 371 10.03 14.05 8.18
C VAL A 371 9.32 14.01 6.83
N MET A 372 9.66 14.93 5.92
CA MET A 372 9.04 15.01 4.60
C MET A 372 9.26 13.74 3.77
N ARG A 373 10.43 13.11 3.90
CA ARG A 373 10.71 11.80 3.28
C ARG A 373 9.77 10.72 3.78
N CYS A 374 9.55 10.62 5.10
CA CYS A 374 8.63 9.64 5.68
C CYS A 374 7.19 9.85 5.20
N LEU A 375 6.71 11.10 5.20
CA LEU A 375 5.38 11.45 4.71
C LEU A 375 5.23 11.13 3.22
N LEU A 376 6.23 11.50 2.41
CA LEU A 376 6.23 11.24 0.97
C LEU A 376 6.25 9.74 0.68
N ALA A 377 7.02 8.96 1.43
CA ALA A 377 7.07 7.52 1.28
C ALA A 377 5.70 6.85 1.54
N TYR A 378 4.92 7.35 2.50
CA TYR A 378 3.55 6.89 2.72
C TYR A 378 2.67 7.16 1.48
N PHE A 379 2.64 8.38 0.96
CA PHE A 379 1.73 8.72 -0.15
C PHE A 379 2.15 8.08 -1.48
N LEU A 380 3.45 7.84 -1.68
CA LEU A 380 4.01 7.29 -2.90
C LEU A 380 4.33 5.79 -2.84
N ASP A 381 3.95 5.12 -1.76
CA ASP A 381 4.19 3.68 -1.57
C ASP A 381 5.66 3.29 -1.74
N LYS A 382 6.56 4.06 -1.09
CA LYS A 382 8.01 3.85 -1.18
C LYS A 382 8.51 2.93 -0.08
N SER A 383 9.42 2.04 -0.45
CA SER A 383 10.00 1.06 0.45
C SER A 383 10.90 1.69 1.52
N ALA A 384 11.17 0.95 2.59
CA ALA A 384 12.09 1.36 3.65
C ALA A 384 13.52 1.62 3.13
N ASP A 385 13.96 0.93 2.06
CA ASP A 385 15.29 1.17 1.45
C ASP A 385 15.32 2.48 0.66
N GLU A 386 14.23 2.85 -0.03
CA GLU A 386 14.14 4.10 -0.81
C GLU A 386 13.89 5.33 0.08
N LEU A 387 13.10 5.18 1.15
CA LEU A 387 12.58 6.28 1.96
C LEU A 387 13.67 7.27 2.45
N PRO A 388 14.80 6.85 3.04
CA PRO A 388 15.85 7.76 3.52
C PRO A 388 16.57 8.55 2.41
N TYR A 389 16.29 8.24 1.15
CA TYR A 389 16.94 8.81 -0.04
C TYR A 389 15.95 9.52 -0.97
N LEU A 390 14.67 9.67 -0.59
CA LEU A 390 13.75 10.51 -1.35
C LEU A 390 14.26 11.97 -1.40
N LYS A 391 14.10 12.61 -2.56
CA LYS A 391 14.54 13.99 -2.78
C LYS A 391 13.45 14.95 -2.31
N CYS A 392 13.77 15.73 -1.29
CA CYS A 392 12.92 16.76 -0.71
C CYS A 392 13.73 18.07 -0.63
N PRO A 393 13.95 18.76 -1.77
CA PRO A 393 14.79 19.96 -1.81
C PRO A 393 14.18 21.10 -0.99
N LEU A 394 15.03 22.04 -0.56
CA LEU A 394 14.57 23.30 0.02
C LEU A 394 13.80 24.11 -1.04
N HIS A 395 12.94 25.00 -0.55
CA HIS A 395 12.21 25.99 -1.34
C HIS A 395 11.33 25.44 -2.47
N THR A 396 10.93 24.18 -2.34
CA THR A 396 10.09 23.47 -3.30
C THR A 396 8.85 22.93 -2.58
N VAL A 397 7.69 23.18 -3.16
CA VAL A 397 6.42 22.63 -2.69
C VAL A 397 6.11 21.37 -3.50
N LEU A 398 5.84 20.27 -2.81
CA LEU A 398 5.28 19.06 -3.42
C LEU A 398 3.76 19.08 -3.23
N LYS A 399 3.04 19.24 -4.33
CA LYS A 399 1.58 19.15 -4.37
C LYS A 399 1.19 17.70 -4.63
N LEU A 400 0.50 17.11 -3.66
CA LEU A 400 0.02 15.74 -3.66
C LEU A 400 -1.48 15.71 -3.92
N THR A 401 -1.89 14.99 -4.96
CA THR A 401 -3.31 14.77 -5.30
C THR A 401 -3.59 13.27 -5.23
N PRO A 402 -4.09 12.76 -4.09
CA PRO A 402 -4.46 11.35 -3.95
C PRO A 402 -5.58 10.97 -4.90
N PHE A 403 -5.45 9.80 -5.54
CA PHE A 403 -6.50 9.20 -6.36
C PHE A 403 -6.66 7.72 -5.99
N ALA A 404 -7.53 6.99 -6.71
CA ALA A 404 -7.95 5.66 -6.29
C ALA A 404 -6.81 4.65 -6.06
N TYR A 405 -5.70 4.77 -6.79
CA TYR A 405 -4.62 3.78 -6.78
C TYR A 405 -3.23 4.37 -6.49
N GLY A 406 -3.16 5.62 -6.07
CA GLY A 406 -1.88 6.27 -5.86
C GLY A 406 -2.03 7.75 -5.50
N CYS A 407 -0.98 8.50 -5.80
CA CYS A 407 -0.94 9.93 -5.56
C CYS A 407 -0.15 10.59 -6.70
N LYS A 408 -0.75 11.60 -7.33
CA LYS A 408 -0.03 12.45 -8.29
C LYS A 408 0.85 13.42 -7.51
N VAL A 409 2.09 13.62 -7.95
CA VAL A 409 3.03 14.58 -7.36
C VAL A 409 3.39 15.63 -8.38
N GLU A 410 3.26 16.89 -8.00
CA GLU A 410 3.74 18.03 -8.77
C GLU A 410 4.76 18.79 -7.92
N SER A 411 5.95 19.04 -8.48
CA SER A 411 7.04 19.72 -7.81
C SER A 411 7.11 21.16 -8.28
N ILE A 412 6.98 22.11 -7.36
CA ILE A 412 6.84 23.54 -7.65
C ILE A 412 7.94 24.28 -6.91
N PHE A 413 8.98 24.71 -7.63
CA PHE A 413 10.07 25.50 -7.09
C PHE A 413 9.68 26.98 -7.05
N LEU A 414 9.78 27.62 -5.89
CA LEU A 414 9.29 28.99 -5.68
C LEU A 414 10.31 30.09 -6.02
N ASN A 415 11.26 29.79 -6.91
CA ASN A 415 12.25 30.74 -7.44
C ASN A 415 13.08 31.48 -6.35
N VAL A 416 13.41 30.78 -5.26
CA VAL A 416 14.34 31.26 -4.24
C VAL A 416 15.44 30.22 -4.07
N GLU A 417 16.68 30.59 -4.36
CA GLU A 417 17.81 29.68 -4.21
C GLU A 417 18.00 29.18 -2.76
N ALA A 418 18.56 27.99 -2.62
CA ALA A 418 18.95 27.41 -1.34
C ALA A 418 20.15 26.47 -1.52
N VAL A 419 20.87 26.20 -0.43
CA VAL A 419 21.87 25.14 -0.40
C VAL A 419 21.24 23.76 -0.62
N ASN A 420 22.00 22.85 -1.21
CA ASN A 420 21.60 21.45 -1.28
C ASN A 420 21.96 20.74 0.03
N THR A 421 20.99 20.02 0.60
CA THR A 421 21.15 19.22 1.84
C THR A 421 20.91 17.73 1.60
N HIS A 422 20.73 17.34 0.34
CA HIS A 422 20.62 15.96 -0.07
C HIS A 422 22.01 15.33 -0.14
N ARG A 423 22.15 14.15 0.49
CA ARG A 423 23.32 13.29 0.37
C ARG A 423 22.86 11.96 -0.22
N ASP A 424 23.38 11.65 -1.40
CA ASP A 424 23.08 10.42 -2.13
C ASP A 424 23.60 9.19 -1.37
N ARG A 425 23.14 8.00 -1.78
CA ARG A 425 23.67 6.73 -1.28
C ARG A 425 25.13 6.58 -1.75
N PRO A 426 26.08 6.22 -0.87
CA PRO A 426 27.47 6.00 -1.29
C PRO A 426 27.56 4.98 -2.42
N GLU A 427 28.31 5.30 -3.48
CA GLU A 427 28.39 4.48 -4.71
C GLU A 427 28.87 3.04 -4.44
N ASP A 428 29.77 2.86 -3.47
CA ASP A 428 30.32 1.55 -3.13
C ASP A 428 29.25 0.59 -2.57
N LEU A 429 28.22 1.13 -1.92
CA LEU A 429 27.08 0.37 -1.44
C LEU A 429 26.08 0.08 -2.55
N VAL A 430 25.93 0.99 -3.52
CA VAL A 430 25.11 0.75 -4.73
C VAL A 430 25.68 -0.42 -5.53
N LYS A 431 27.01 -0.48 -5.70
CA LYS A 431 27.71 -1.58 -6.39
C LYS A 431 27.58 -2.92 -5.65
N LYS A 432 27.63 -2.92 -4.32
CA LYS A 432 27.42 -4.15 -3.51
C LYS A 432 25.97 -4.64 -3.54
N ALA A 433 24.98 -3.75 -3.59
CA ALA A 433 23.56 -4.12 -3.68
C ALA A 433 23.19 -4.80 -5.02
N LEU A 434 23.97 -4.55 -6.08
CA LEU A 434 23.82 -5.20 -7.39
C LEU A 434 24.41 -6.62 -7.43
N ASN A 435 25.14 -7.07 -6.40
CA ASN A 435 25.65 -8.44 -6.29
C ASN A 435 24.64 -9.35 -5.55
N PRO A 436 23.96 -10.28 -6.25
CA PRO A 436 22.81 -11.02 -5.71
C PRO A 436 23.14 -12.03 -4.59
N LEU A 437 24.41 -12.32 -4.32
CA LEU A 437 24.84 -13.35 -3.36
C LEU A 437 24.71 -12.95 -1.88
N MET A 438 24.42 -11.69 -1.57
CA MET A 438 24.34 -11.18 -0.19
C MET A 438 22.95 -10.67 0.25
N ARG A 439 21.87 -11.08 -0.43
CA ARG A 439 20.51 -10.93 0.12
C ARG A 439 20.25 -12.02 1.17
N ARG A 440 20.91 -11.92 2.33
CA ARG A 440 20.46 -12.59 3.55
C ARG A 440 20.23 -11.51 4.59
N ASN A 441 18.95 -11.27 4.90
CA ASN A 441 18.42 -10.61 6.11
C ASN A 441 17.77 -9.22 5.97
N SER A 442 17.53 -8.68 4.77
CA SER A 442 16.63 -7.52 4.64
C SER A 442 15.18 -8.00 4.42
N PHE A 443 14.38 -8.04 5.48
CA PHE A 443 12.93 -8.29 5.44
C PHE A 443 12.17 -7.04 4.95
N THR A 444 12.54 -6.52 3.79
CA THR A 444 11.77 -5.46 3.11
C THR A 444 10.76 -6.13 2.19
N PRO A 445 9.44 -5.97 2.41
CA PRO A 445 8.46 -6.33 1.41
C PRO A 445 8.79 -5.52 0.16
N LEU A 446 8.96 -6.20 -0.98
CA LEU A 446 9.08 -5.51 -2.26
C LEU A 446 7.81 -4.67 -2.43
N ALA A 447 7.98 -3.38 -2.77
CA ALA A 447 6.87 -2.61 -3.33
C ALA A 447 6.24 -3.41 -4.48
N SER A 448 4.93 -3.24 -4.68
CA SER A 448 4.15 -3.94 -5.71
C SER A 448 5.00 -4.11 -6.98
N PRO A 449 5.22 -5.33 -7.48
CA PRO A 449 6.06 -5.52 -8.64
C PRO A 449 5.51 -4.70 -9.81
N GLU A 450 6.39 -4.07 -10.58
CA GLU A 450 6.04 -3.67 -11.94
C GLU A 450 5.47 -4.89 -12.69
N PRO A 451 4.53 -4.71 -13.63
CA PRO A 451 3.69 -5.77 -14.19
C PRO A 451 4.41 -6.88 -14.99
N ASN A 452 5.74 -6.98 -14.93
CA ASN A 452 6.53 -7.86 -15.79
C ASN A 452 7.00 -9.17 -15.14
N LYS A 453 6.44 -9.60 -14.00
CA LYS A 453 6.60 -10.99 -13.53
C LYS A 453 5.30 -11.76 -13.71
N LYS A 454 5.26 -12.57 -14.78
CA LYS A 454 4.18 -13.53 -15.07
C LYS A 454 4.08 -14.54 -13.91
N PRO A 455 2.90 -14.74 -13.30
CA PRO A 455 2.67 -15.88 -12.43
C PRO A 455 2.69 -17.17 -13.27
N ARG A 456 3.32 -18.22 -12.73
CA ARG A 456 3.35 -19.55 -13.35
C ARG A 456 2.01 -20.23 -13.09
N ILE A 457 1.15 -20.22 -14.10
CA ILE A 457 0.08 -21.21 -14.20
C ILE A 457 0.74 -22.45 -14.80
N GLU A 458 0.93 -23.50 -14.00
CA GLU A 458 1.33 -24.81 -14.53
C GLU A 458 0.20 -25.38 -15.39
N ASP A 459 0.57 -25.92 -16.54
CA ASP A 459 -0.35 -26.44 -17.56
C ASP A 459 -1.23 -27.56 -17.00
N LEU A 460 -2.51 -27.44 -17.32
CA LEU A 460 -3.62 -28.16 -16.71
C LEU A 460 -3.97 -29.42 -17.54
N GLU A 461 -3.15 -30.46 -17.52
CA GLU A 461 -3.53 -31.78 -18.12
C GLU A 461 -3.28 -33.02 -17.25
N ASP A 462 -2.42 -32.98 -16.24
CA ASP A 462 -2.14 -34.17 -15.42
C ASP A 462 -3.00 -34.22 -14.15
N HIS A 463 -4.26 -34.64 -14.22
CA HIS A 463 -4.97 -35.29 -13.08
C HIS A 463 -6.31 -35.98 -13.43
N LEU A 464 -6.60 -36.28 -14.71
CA LEU A 464 -7.82 -37.03 -15.08
C LEU A 464 -7.63 -38.55 -15.26
N ALA A 465 -6.48 -39.12 -14.89
CA ALA A 465 -6.23 -40.55 -15.00
C ALA A 465 -5.78 -41.18 -13.68
N SER A 466 -6.64 -41.18 -12.66
CA SER A 466 -6.53 -42.16 -11.56
C SER A 466 -7.84 -42.31 -10.81
N THR A 467 -8.77 -43.11 -11.34
CA THR A 467 -9.81 -43.81 -10.56
C THR A 467 -10.46 -44.88 -11.46
N SER A 468 -9.81 -46.04 -11.60
CA SER A 468 -10.54 -47.29 -11.84
C SER A 468 -9.74 -48.50 -11.32
N SER A 469 -10.20 -49.03 -10.20
CA SER A 469 -9.98 -50.40 -9.72
C SER A 469 -11.31 -51.14 -9.96
N ALA A 470 -11.44 -52.40 -10.36
CA ALA A 470 -10.55 -53.52 -10.60
C ALA A 470 -11.36 -54.62 -11.35
N LEU A 471 -10.68 -55.58 -12.00
CA LEU A 471 -10.83 -57.05 -11.91
C LEU A 471 -10.36 -57.78 -13.20
N PRO A 472 -9.93 -59.05 -13.13
CA PRO A 472 -8.76 -59.53 -13.85
C PRO A 472 -9.03 -60.67 -14.86
N GLY A 473 -8.09 -60.83 -15.79
CA GLY A 473 -7.71 -62.13 -16.35
C GLY A 473 -8.27 -62.47 -17.73
N CYS A 474 -7.39 -62.42 -18.75
CA CYS A 474 -7.05 -63.60 -19.55
C CYS A 474 -5.96 -63.24 -20.58
N LEU A 475 -4.85 -63.96 -20.49
CA LEU A 475 -3.76 -64.02 -21.48
C LEU A 475 -4.25 -64.69 -22.75
N VAL A 476 -4.04 -64.09 -23.92
CA VAL A 476 -3.80 -64.83 -25.16
C VAL A 476 -2.73 -64.11 -25.99
N SER A 477 -1.78 -64.93 -26.42
CA SER A 477 -0.53 -64.71 -27.12
C SER A 477 -0.63 -64.12 -28.52
N GLU A 478 0.42 -63.37 -28.86
CA GLU A 478 0.83 -62.95 -30.20
C GLU A 478 0.84 -64.11 -31.21
N VAL A 479 0.27 -63.89 -32.39
CA VAL A 479 0.67 -64.58 -33.63
C VAL A 479 0.73 -63.56 -34.77
N SER A 480 1.92 -63.51 -35.35
CA SER A 480 2.38 -62.81 -36.55
C SER A 480 1.64 -63.22 -37.83
N THR A 481 1.33 -62.25 -38.69
CA THR A 481 0.96 -62.46 -40.10
C THR A 481 2.01 -61.82 -41.04
N PRO A 482 2.54 -62.55 -42.04
CA PRO A 482 3.32 -61.98 -43.12
C PRO A 482 2.45 -61.73 -44.37
N ILE A 483 2.86 -60.71 -45.13
CA ILE A 483 2.34 -60.28 -46.45
C ILE A 483 2.82 -61.26 -47.55
N PRO A 484 1.98 -61.57 -48.55
CA PRO A 484 2.20 -61.15 -49.96
C PRO A 484 0.85 -60.74 -50.64
N GLY A 485 0.72 -59.83 -51.61
CA GLY A 485 1.57 -59.46 -52.74
C GLY A 485 0.95 -59.98 -54.06
N GLN A 486 0.54 -59.06 -54.97
CA GLN A 486 0.22 -59.15 -56.43
C GLN A 486 -1.11 -58.45 -56.77
N VAL A 487 -1.11 -57.28 -57.43
CA VAL A 487 -0.94 -57.00 -58.87
C VAL A 487 -1.97 -57.73 -59.74
N SER A 488 -3.03 -57.00 -60.11
CA SER A 488 -3.67 -56.90 -61.44
C SER A 488 -4.73 -55.82 -61.37
#